data_AF-E9GS75-F1
#
_entry.id   AF-E9GS75-F1
#
_cell.length_a   1.000
_cell.length_b   1.000
_cell.length_c   1.000
_cell.angle_alpha   90.00
_cell.angle_beta   90.00
_cell.angle_gamma   90.00
#
_symmetry.space_group_name_H-M   'P 1'
#
loop_
_entity.id
_entity.type
_entity.pdbx_description
1 polymer ?
#
loop_
_entity_poly.entity_id
_entity_poly.type
_entity_poly.pdbx_seq_one_letter_code
_entity_poly.pdbx_strand_id
1 'polypeptide(L)' 'EKKKPHIKKPLNAFMLYMKEMRAKVVAECTLKESAAINQILGRRWHALGREEQSKYYELARKERQVHMQLHPGWTARDNY' A
#
# COMPACT_ATOMS: atom_id res chain seq x y z
N GLU A 1 12.78 -29.07 -4.21
CA GLU A 1 11.80 -28.40 -5.09
C GLU A 1 12.01 -26.89 -5.05
N LYS A 2 12.19 -26.23 -6.20
CA LYS A 2 12.44 -24.78 -6.26
C LYS A 2 11.11 -24.06 -6.01
N LYS A 3 10.95 -23.42 -4.84
CA LYS A 3 9.78 -22.57 -4.53
C LYS A 3 9.62 -21.56 -5.66
N LYS A 4 8.47 -21.58 -6.36
CA LYS A 4 8.14 -20.58 -7.37
C LYS A 4 8.27 -19.19 -6.71
N PRO A 5 8.84 -18.18 -7.38
CA PRO A 5 8.97 -16.84 -6.81
C PRO A 5 7.59 -16.28 -6.47
N HIS A 6 7.35 -15.98 -5.20
CA HIS A 6 6.10 -15.37 -4.74
C HIS A 6 6.06 -13.91 -5.18
N ILE A 7 5.17 -13.61 -6.13
CA ILE A 7 4.94 -12.26 -6.64
C ILE A 7 4.03 -11.53 -5.65
N LYS A 8 4.50 -10.45 -5.01
CA LYS A 8 3.71 -9.71 -4.02
C LYS A 8 2.54 -8.98 -4.67
N LYS A 9 1.43 -8.81 -3.93
CA LYS A 9 0.25 -8.08 -4.41
C LYS A 9 0.60 -6.61 -4.75
N PRO A 10 -0.02 -6.02 -5.78
CA PRO A 10 0.09 -4.59 -6.03
C PRO A 10 -0.46 -3.80 -4.83
N LEU A 11 0.17 -2.67 -4.52
CA LEU A 11 -0.22 -1.83 -3.38
C LEU A 11 -1.58 -1.18 -3.66
N ASN A 12 -2.46 -1.18 -2.64
CA ASN A 12 -3.71 -0.41 -2.69
C ASN A 12 -3.47 1.06 -2.31
N ALA A 13 -4.51 1.89 -2.43
CA ALA A 13 -4.42 3.34 -2.19
C ALA A 13 -3.85 3.68 -0.80
N PHE A 14 -4.35 3.01 0.23
CA PHE A 14 -3.88 3.20 1.60
C PHE A 14 -2.43 2.74 1.78
N MET A 15 -2.04 1.62 1.17
CA MET A 15 -0.65 1.12 1.25
C MET A 15 0.35 2.05 0.53
N LEU A 16 -0.07 2.71 -0.55
CA LEU A 16 0.73 3.75 -1.22
C LEU A 16 0.89 4.98 -0.33
N TYR A 17 -0.20 5.46 0.26
CA TYR A 17 -0.16 6.54 1.23
C TYR A 17 0.72 6.20 2.45
N MET A 18 0.56 4.99 3.00
CA MET A 18 1.36 4.50 4.12
C MET A 18 2.84 4.48 3.76
N LYS A 19 3.21 4.01 2.57
CA LYS A 19 4.62 3.99 2.10
C LYS A 19 5.24 5.39 2.11
N GLU A 20 4.49 6.41 1.73
CA GLU A 20 4.95 7.79 1.69
C GLU A 20 4.99 8.46 3.08
N MET A 21 3.93 8.26 3.88
CA MET A 21 3.77 8.97 5.15
C MET A 21 4.43 8.26 6.34
N ARG A 22 4.69 6.95 6.27
CA ARG A 22 5.25 6.21 7.41
C ARG A 22 6.57 6.80 7.89
N ALA A 23 7.45 7.19 6.98
CA ALA A 23 8.72 7.83 7.35
C ALA A 23 8.50 9.17 8.07
N LYS A 24 7.53 9.96 7.63
CA LYS A 24 7.17 11.24 8.28
C LYS A 24 6.59 11.01 9.68
N VAL A 25 5.64 10.06 9.81
CA VAL A 25 5.04 9.73 11.11
C VAL A 25 6.07 9.15 12.08
N VAL A 26 7.02 8.34 11.61
CA VAL A 26 8.13 7.82 12.43
C VAL A 26 9.09 8.93 12.86
N ALA A 27 9.31 9.95 12.02
CA ALA A 27 10.13 11.09 12.39
C ALA A 27 9.43 12.03 13.39
N GLU A 28 8.11 12.23 13.24
CA GLU A 28 7.28 13.06 14.11
C GLU A 28 6.96 12.39 15.45
N CYS A 29 6.94 11.05 15.49
CA CYS A 29 6.52 10.29 16.65
C CYS A 29 7.69 9.45 17.16
N THR A 30 8.04 9.61 18.43
CA THR A 30 9.07 8.78 19.10
C THR A 30 8.63 7.33 19.29
N LEU A 31 7.38 6.99 18.94
CA LEU A 31 6.85 5.64 18.97
C LEU A 31 7.54 4.76 17.93
N LYS A 32 8.20 3.71 18.41
CA LYS A 32 8.86 2.69 17.56
C LYS A 32 7.92 1.55 17.17
N GLU A 33 6.75 1.49 17.81
CA GLU A 33 5.80 0.39 17.63
C GLU A 33 5.02 0.54 16.32
N SER A 34 5.21 -0.43 15.42
CA SER A 34 4.55 -0.40 14.12
C SER A 34 3.02 -0.42 14.21
N ALA A 35 2.45 -1.02 15.25
CA ALA A 35 1.01 -1.04 15.46
C ALA A 35 0.47 0.39 15.72
N ALA A 36 1.13 1.15 16.58
CA ALA A 36 0.75 2.53 16.89
C ALA A 36 0.90 3.44 15.65
N ILE A 37 2.00 3.30 14.91
CA ILE A 37 2.23 4.05 13.67
C ILE A 37 1.12 3.74 12.64
N ASN A 38 0.75 2.46 12.47
CA ASN A 38 -0.31 2.06 11.55
C ASN A 38 -1.68 2.61 11.95
N GLN A 39 -1.98 2.67 13.25
CA GLN A 39 -3.21 3.31 13.75
C GLN A 39 -3.24 4.81 13.44
N ILE A 40 -2.13 5.52 13.63
CA ILE A 40 -2.02 6.95 13.29
C ILE A 40 -2.23 7.16 11.79
N LEU A 41 -1.54 6.36 10.96
CA LEU A 41 -1.67 6.43 9.50
C LEU A 41 -3.08 6.13 9.03
N GLY A 42 -3.76 5.14 9.63
CA GLY A 42 -5.17 4.86 9.34
C GLY A 42 -6.08 6.06 9.64
N ARG A 43 -5.90 6.69 10.81
CA ARG A 43 -6.64 7.91 11.17
C ARG A 43 -6.36 9.06 10.19
N ARG A 44 -5.09 9.32 9.87
CA ARG A 44 -4.71 10.39 8.93
C ARG A 44 -5.25 10.13 7.53
N TRP A 45 -5.21 8.89 7.04
CA TRP A 45 -5.80 8.51 5.76
C TRP A 45 -7.30 8.82 5.69
N HIS A 46 -8.07 8.44 6.72
CA HIS A 46 -9.50 8.75 6.77
C HIS A 46 -9.80 10.24 6.93
N ALA A 47 -8.87 11.01 7.50
CA ALA A 47 -8.97 12.46 7.63
C ALA A 47 -8.57 13.22 6.33
N LEU A 48 -7.92 12.56 5.36
CA LEU A 48 -7.60 13.19 4.08
C LEU A 48 -8.86 13.59 3.32
N GLY A 49 -8.76 14.70 2.58
CA GLY A 49 -9.82 15.11 1.65
C GLY A 49 -10.04 14.08 0.53
N ARG A 50 -11.23 14.12 -0.08
CA ARG A 50 -11.57 13.21 -1.19
C ARG A 50 -10.59 13.31 -2.36
N GLU A 51 -10.13 14.52 -2.67
CA GLU A 51 -9.18 14.77 -3.77
C GLU A 51 -7.83 14.09 -3.51
N GLU A 52 -7.30 14.22 -2.29
CA GLU A 52 -6.06 13.56 -1.90
C GLU A 52 -6.20 12.04 -1.91
N GLN A 53 -7.29 11.50 -1.34
CA GLN A 53 -7.54 10.07 -1.41
C GLN A 53 -7.67 9.59 -2.86
N SER A 54 -8.36 10.36 -3.71
CA SER A 54 -8.57 10.05 -5.13
C SER A 54 -7.24 9.87 -5.87
N LYS A 55 -6.27 10.77 -5.64
CA LYS A 55 -4.91 10.64 -6.19
C LYS A 55 -4.30 9.27 -5.88
N TYR A 56 -4.40 8.80 -4.63
CA TYR A 56 -3.86 7.49 -4.24
C TYR A 56 -4.69 6.32 -4.81
N TYR A 57 -6.00 6.48 -4.98
CA TYR A 57 -6.83 5.49 -5.67
C TYR A 57 -6.46 5.36 -7.15
N GLU A 58 -6.19 6.47 -7.84
CA GLU A 58 -5.73 6.46 -9.22
C GLU A 58 -4.34 5.81 -9.36
N LEU A 59 -3.41 6.13 -8.45
CA LEU A 59 -2.11 5.47 -8.40
C LEU A 59 -2.24 3.97 -8.15
N ALA A 60 -3.09 3.55 -7.22
CA ALA A 60 -3.34 2.13 -6.96
C ALA A 60 -3.96 1.41 -8.17
N ARG A 61 -4.80 2.10 -8.94
CA ARG A 61 -5.33 1.57 -10.21
C ARG A 61 -4.23 1.38 -11.23
N LYS A 62 -3.33 2.36 -11.39
CA LYS A 62 -2.16 2.27 -12.28
C LYS A 62 -1.23 1.13 -11.86
N GLU A 63 -0.87 1.04 -10.59
CA GLU A 63 -0.03 -0.04 -10.05
C GLU A 63 -0.65 -1.42 -10.30
N ARG A 64 -1.96 -1.56 -10.11
CA ARG A 64 -2.68 -2.80 -10.44
C ARG A 64 -2.57 -3.14 -11.93
N GLN A 65 -2.77 -2.16 -12.82
CA GLN A 65 -2.68 -2.37 -14.26
C GLN A 65 -1.26 -2.77 -14.69
N VAL A 66 -0.24 -2.07 -14.19
CA VAL A 66 1.17 -2.40 -14.44
C VAL A 66 1.50 -3.80 -13.95
N HIS A 67 1.07 -4.15 -12.74
CA HIS A 67 1.27 -5.49 -12.20
C HIS A 67 0.60 -6.57 -13.05
N MET A 68 -0.63 -6.34 -13.54
CA MET A 68 -1.31 -7.27 -14.45
C MET A 68 -0.58 -7.43 -15.78
N GLN A 69 0.03 -6.37 -16.31
CA GLN A 69 0.81 -6.43 -17.54
C GLN A 69 2.16 -7.14 -17.36
N LEU A 70 2.85 -6.90 -16.25
CA LEU A 70 4.15 -7.53 -15.93
C LEU A 70 3.99 -9.01 -15.53
N HIS A 71 2.83 -9.37 -14.98
CA HIS A 71 2.55 -10.71 -14.49
C HIS A 71 1.25 -11.24 -15.10
N PRO A 72 1.20 -11.47 -16.43
CA PRO A 72 0.04 -12.04 -17.08
C PRO A 72 -0.21 -13.45 -16.52
N GLY A 73 -1.41 -13.69 -15.98
CA GLY A 73 -1.78 -14.94 -15.30
C GLY A 73 -1.60 -14.93 -13.79
N TRP A 74 -1.08 -13.85 -13.20
CA TRP A 74 -1.13 -13.69 -11.74
C TRP A 74 -2.56 -13.39 -11.29
N THR A 75 -3.07 -14.17 -10.35
CA THR A 75 -4.35 -13.90 -9.70
C THR A 75 -4.17 -13.79 -8.19
N ALA A 76 -5.02 -12.98 -7.54
CA ALA A 76 -5.00 -12.88 -6.09
C ALA A 76 -5.41 -14.20 -5.39
N ARG A 77 -6.10 -15.10 -6.11
CA ARG A 77 -6.58 -16.40 -5.61
C ARG A 77 -5.47 -17.44 -5.60
N ASP A 78 -4.65 -17.50 -6.64
CA ASP A 78 -3.61 -18.54 -6.77
C ASP A 78 -2.33 -18.21 -5.97
N ASN A 79 -2.33 -17.08 -5.25
CA ASN A 79 -1.19 -16.52 -4.54
C ASN A 79 -1.52 -16.19 -3.06
N TYR A 80 -2.58 -16.82 -2.54
CA TYR A 80 -3.00 -16.84 -1.14
C TYR A 80 -3.10 -18.30 -0.68
#